data_AF-A0A6N9V8Z9-F1
#
_entry.id   AF-A0A6N9V8Z9-F1
#
_cell.length_a   1.000
_cell.length_b   1.000
_cell.length_c   1.000
_cell.angle_alpha   90.00
_cell.angle_beta   90.00
_cell.angle_gamma   90.00
#
_symmetry.space_group_name_H-M   'P 1'
#
loop_
_entity.id
_entity.type
_entity.pdbx_description
1 polymer ?
#
loop_
_entity_poly.entity_id
_entity_poly.type
_entity_poly.pdbx_seq_one_letter_code
_entity_poly.pdbx_strand_id
1 'polypeptide(L)' 'LEYRFLDLRRERMHRNIMLRTAVISAIRHKMTALGFNEMATPILAATSPEGARDFVVPSRLNPGKFYALPQAP' A
#
# COMPACT_ATOMS: atom_id res chain seq x y z
N LEU A 1 -9.46 17.88 3.83
CA LEU A 1 -9.84 16.45 3.79
C LEU A 1 -10.75 16.00 4.95
N GLU A 2 -11.18 16.92 5.82
CA GLU A 2 -11.91 16.62 7.06
C GLU A 2 -13.15 15.72 6.88
N TYR A 3 -13.97 16.00 5.85
CA TYR A 3 -15.18 15.22 5.56
C TYR A 3 -15.03 14.34 4.32
N ARG A 4 -13.88 13.67 4.16
CA ARG A 4 -13.60 12.85 2.97
C ARG A 4 -14.69 11.80 2.73
N PHE A 5 -15.26 11.21 3.78
CA PHE A 5 -16.35 10.24 3.66
C PHE A 5 -17.62 10.79 2.98
N LEU A 6 -17.94 12.08 3.14
CA LEU A 6 -19.02 12.74 2.40
C LEU A 6 -18.60 13.03 0.96
N ASP A 7 -17.36 13.48 0.76
CA ASP A 7 -16.81 13.77 -0.57
C ASP A 7 -16.75 12.53 -1.46
N LEU A 8 -16.51 11.33 -0.89
CA LEU A 8 -16.55 10.05 -1.59
C LEU A 8 -17.94 9.71 -2.17
N ARG A 9 -19.02 10.33 -1.68
CA ARG A 9 -20.38 10.15 -2.22
C ARG A 9 -20.63 10.93 -3.50
N ARG A 10 -19.79 11.92 -3.82
CA ARG A 10 -19.94 12.71 -5.06
C ARG A 10 -19.65 11.82 -6.26
N GLU A 11 -20.48 11.94 -7.29
CA GLU A 11 -20.41 11.11 -8.50
C GLU A 11 -18.99 11.10 -9.12
N ARG A 12 -18.32 12.25 -9.19
CA ARG A 12 -16.93 12.33 -9.68
C ARG A 12 -15.96 11.48 -8.86
N MET A 13 -16.02 11.59 -7.53
CA MET A 13 -15.12 10.83 -6.66
C MET A 13 -15.42 9.34 -6.70
N HIS A 14 -16.70 8.97 -6.74
CA HIS A 14 -17.13 7.59 -6.89
C HIS A 14 -16.62 6.99 -8.22
N ARG A 15 -16.82 7.68 -9.35
CA ARG A 15 -16.30 7.24 -10.66
C ARG A 15 -14.78 7.03 -10.65
N ASN A 16 -14.03 7.92 -10.01
CA ASN A 16 -12.57 7.79 -9.91
C ASN A 16 -12.15 6.52 -9.15
N ILE A 17 -12.85 6.17 -8.06
CA ILE A 17 -12.58 4.95 -7.29
C ILE A 17 -12.92 3.72 -8.11
N MET A 18 -14.08 3.71 -8.76
CA MET A 18 -14.50 2.59 -9.61
C MET A 18 -13.53 2.37 -10.78
N LEU A 19 -13.09 3.45 -11.43
CA LEU A 19 -12.07 3.39 -12.48
C LEU A 19 -10.75 2.82 -11.94
N ARG A 20 -10.26 3.31 -10.80
CA ARG A 20 -9.05 2.79 -10.15
C ARG A 20 -9.16 1.27 -9.90
N THR A 21 -10.29 0.81 -9.39
CA THR A 21 -10.55 -0.62 -9.15
C THR A 21 -10.52 -1.42 -10.46
N ALA A 22 -11.17 -0.93 -11.51
CA ALA A 22 -11.18 -1.59 -12.82
C ALA A 22 -9.76 -1.70 -13.42
N VAL A 23 -8.95 -0.63 -13.32
CA VAL A 23 -7.56 -0.65 -13.78
C VAL A 23 -6.71 -1.67 -13.02
N ILE A 24 -6.81 -1.70 -11.69
CA ILE A 24 -6.07 -2.67 -10.86
C ILE A 24 -6.46 -4.11 -11.21
N SER A 25 -7.76 -4.38 -11.38
CA SER A 25 -8.26 -5.69 -11.80
C SER A 25 -7.70 -6.11 -13.17
N ALA A 26 -7.72 -5.21 -14.15
CA ALA A 26 -7.18 -5.48 -15.48
C ALA A 26 -5.67 -5.82 -15.45
N ILE A 27 -4.88 -5.08 -14.68
CA ILE A 27 -3.44 -5.34 -14.50
C ILE A 27 -3.23 -6.72 -13.87
N ARG A 28 -3.94 -7.03 -12.78
CA ARG A 28 -3.84 -8.33 -12.10
C ARG A 28 -4.17 -9.48 -13.04
N HIS A 29 -5.30 -9.42 -13.75
CA HIS A 29 -5.69 -10.46 -14.70
C HIS A 29 -4.63 -10.67 -15.78
N LYS A 30 -4.04 -9.60 -16.32
CA LYS A 30 -2.97 -9.71 -17.31
C LYS A 30 -1.72 -10.37 -16.73
N MET A 31 -1.29 -9.96 -15.54
CA MET A 31 -0.09 -10.52 -14.88
C MET A 31 -0.28 -12.00 -14.55
N THR A 32 -1.44 -12.40 -14.01
CA THR A 32 -1.76 -13.80 -13.75
C THR A 32 -1.81 -14.63 -15.05
N ALA A 33 -2.39 -14.09 -16.13
CA ALA A 33 -2.41 -14.76 -17.43
C ALA A 33 -1.00 -14.93 -18.04
N LEU A 34 -0.05 -14.08 -17.66
CA LEU A 34 1.37 -14.20 -18.03
C LEU A 34 2.15 -15.16 -17.10
N GLY A 35 1.50 -15.79 -16.12
CA GLY A 35 2.11 -16.73 -15.18
C GLY A 35 2.77 -16.10 -13.96
N PHE A 36 2.56 -14.81 -13.71
CA PHE A 36 3.04 -14.16 -12.49
C PHE A 36 2.13 -14.49 -11.30
N ASN A 37 2.76 -14.78 -10.16
CA ASN A 37 2.08 -14.98 -8.88
C ASN A 37 2.02 -13.67 -8.09
N GLU A 38 0.85 -13.32 -7.55
CA GLU A 38 0.72 -12.21 -6.61
C GLU A 38 1.13 -12.71 -5.22
N MET A 39 2.20 -12.15 -4.66
CA MET A 39 2.71 -12.48 -3.33
C MET A 39 2.65 -11.25 -2.44
N ALA A 40 2.03 -11.38 -1.27
CA ALA A 40 2.04 -10.32 -0.27
C ALA A 40 3.42 -10.28 0.42
N THR A 41 4.03 -9.09 0.49
CA THR A 41 5.27 -8.87 1.22
C THR A 41 4.99 -8.22 2.59
N PRO A 42 5.86 -8.41 3.60
CA PRO A 42 5.67 -7.83 4.92
C PRO A 42 5.67 -6.29 4.89
N ILE A 43 4.71 -5.66 5.58
CA ILE A 43 4.65 -4.20 5.76
C ILE A 43 5.50 -3.69 6.93
N LEU A 44 6.00 -4.59 7.78
CA LEU A 44 6.93 -4.30 8.85
C LEU A 44 8.27 -4.94 8.50
N ALA A 45 9.17 -4.14 7.95
CA ALA A 45 10.48 -4.56 7.47
C ALA A 45 11.60 -4.07 8.40
N ALA A 46 12.83 -4.51 8.14
CA ALA A 46 14.02 -3.91 8.74
C ALA A 46 14.29 -2.53 8.13
N THR A 47 14.88 -1.63 8.90
CA THR A 47 15.31 -0.31 8.43
C THR A 47 16.51 -0.43 7.50
N SER A 48 16.52 0.33 6.40
CA SER A 48 17.72 0.47 5.55
C SER A 48 18.50 1.72 5.96
N PRO A 49 19.85 1.64 6.11
CA PRO A 49 20.66 2.83 6.33
C PRO A 49 20.80 3.71 5.08
N GLU A 50 20.49 3.17 3.89
CA GLU A 50 20.55 3.86 2.61
C GLU A 50 19.14 4.16 2.06
N GLY A 51 18.99 5.30 1.38
CA GLY A 51 17.75 5.69 0.71
C GLY A 51 17.04 6.88 1.37
N ALA A 52 15.74 7.01 1.10
CA ALA A 52 14.91 8.03 1.75
C ALA A 52 14.71 7.68 3.25
N ARG A 53 14.20 8.63 4.04
CA ARG A 53 13.95 8.35 5.47
C ARG A 53 12.78 7.39 5.64
N ASP A 54 13.02 6.33 6.41
CA ASP A 54 11.99 5.35 6.76
C ASP A 54 10.98 5.91 7.77
N PHE A 55 9.71 5.52 7.60
CA PHE A 55 8.72 5.62 8.67
C PHE A 55 8.92 4.45 9.63
N VAL A 56 9.18 4.75 10.90
CA VAL A 56 9.47 3.74 11.92
C VAL A 56 8.25 3.37 12.76
N VAL A 57 8.16 2.09 13.12
CA VAL A 57 7.11 1.53 13.98
C VAL A 57 7.78 0.90 15.21
N PRO A 58 7.55 1.40 16.44
CA PRO A 58 8.18 0.86 17.64
C PRO A 58 7.65 -0.54 17.97
N SER A 59 8.56 -1.45 18.36
CA SER A 59 8.19 -2.80 18.78
C SER A 59 7.88 -2.85 20.27
N ARG A 60 6.64 -3.23 20.62
CA ARG A 60 6.29 -3.51 22.02
C ARG A 60 6.97 -4.77 22.57
N LEU A 61 7.18 -5.78 21.71
CA LEU A 61 7.77 -7.07 22.10
C LEU A 61 9.28 -7.01 22.27
N ASN A 62 9.94 -6.07 21.57
CA ASN A 62 11.38 -5.90 21.61
C ASN A 62 11.71 -4.44 21.99
N PRO A 63 11.80 -4.11 23.29
CA PRO A 63 12.05 -2.76 23.75
C PRO A 63 13.31 -2.15 23.10
N GLY A 64 13.20 -0.90 22.64
CA GLY A 64 14.29 -0.18 21.96
C GLY A 64 14.50 -0.56 20.49
N LYS A 65 13.75 -1.52 19.95
CA LYS A 65 13.80 -1.89 18.53
C LYS A 65 12.62 -1.33 17.74
N PHE A 66 12.86 -1.10 16.45
CA PHE A 66 11.92 -0.52 15.50
C PHE A 66 11.84 -1.38 14.24
N TYR A 67 10.66 -1.39 13.63
CA TYR A 67 10.46 -1.80 12.24
C TYR A 67 10.37 -0.56 11.35
N ALA A 68 10.51 -0.74 10.06
CA ALA A 68 10.25 0.27 9.03
C ALA A 68 9.04 -0.12 8.19
N LEU A 69 8.30 0.88 7.71
CA LEU A 69 7.40 0.69 6.58
C LEU A 69 8.22 0.68 5.28
N PRO A 70 8.06 -0.33 4.42
CA PRO A 70 8.88 -0.47 3.22
C PRO A 70 8.62 0.67 2.23
N GLN A 71 9.70 1.20 1.63
CA GLN A 71 9.62 2.14 0.51
C GLN A 71 9.23 1.41 -0.79
N ALA A 72 9.65 0.16 -0.90
CA ALA A 72 9.31 -0.79 -1.97
C ALA A 72 9.21 -2.19 -1.37
N PRO A 73 8.36 -3.08 -1.94
CA PRO A 73 8.21 -4.46 -1.48
C PRO A 73 9.46 -5.32 -1.67
#